data_AF-A0A258BQU4-F1
#
_entry.id   AF-A0A258BQU4-F1
#
_cell.length_a   1.000
_cell.length_b   1.000
_cell.length_c   1.000
_cell.angle_alpha   90.00
_cell.angle_beta   90.00
_cell.angle_gamma   90.00
#
_symmetry.space_group_name_H-M   'P 1'
#
loop_
_entity.id
_entity.type
_entity.pdbx_description
1 polymer ?
#
loop_
_entity_poly.entity_id
_entity_poly.type
_entity_poly.pdbx_seq_one_letter_code
_entity_poly.pdbx_strand_id
1 'polypeptide(L)'
;AIGANRTGILLGEGAAMEGNLYLQSGSSILVEGNASAGVLLLSPLNGDLRAEGSISVTGTGAQGITAAGRVDGDVTIGGSVSAKGENAIAVRLDDGATGAVALNGSVVATGFAFSSTSNYVAPSLVTEDTTPLDERLDADELLSGGPAFVIGGSLGQGLLINGAAPDPDLSDDEDEDETKDTIEDFNENRSAGSITSYGSAPALLISADWDGEATEDLVLGEVLETVRDTLDDDEDDDTDEVLAQFAYTYGLINRGGISGAGTNVGFDGTGILIEGSASTGHSVIIVGGIENIGSITASAYEANATALRLGTNVSTPALVNQGTIQALISTETVANAIALDIAETASLPVLENSGTLLARSTGNSGEVTTVRDLSGTLGTITNTGTISAVYQNDGVSLTTRSDGTAFDLRSNATGVTLHQHEREATYDANGDDEINSLDTLNPSITGNIFFGSGDDLLLIEGGTVTGDIDFGAGSDTLTASGADLSGNLSFGGEGALVRLLNGSTLTGDIAFENSGTSDFLISGGATYAGRIYNTGSDLSFTLDASRAQLSEGTALTLSNLAIGNGA
;
A
#
# COMPACT_ATOMS: atom_id res chain seq x y z
N ALA A 1 -0.42 -2.42 34.99
CA ALA A 1 -1.57 -2.71 35.86
C ALA A 1 -1.10 -3.53 37.08
N ILE A 2 -1.88 -3.59 38.19
CA ILE A 2 -1.49 -4.35 39.40
C ILE A 2 -2.03 -5.80 39.38
N GLY A 3 -3.14 -6.08 38.67
CA GLY A 3 -3.68 -7.44 38.49
C GLY A 3 -3.00 -8.21 37.35
N ALA A 4 -3.21 -9.53 37.27
CA ALA A 4 -2.75 -10.36 36.16
C ALA A 4 -3.71 -11.51 35.84
N ASN A 5 -3.64 -12.07 34.62
CA ASN A 5 -4.39 -13.25 34.15
C ASN A 5 -5.90 -13.12 34.35
N ARG A 6 -6.47 -11.96 33.99
CA ARG A 6 -7.92 -11.73 34.02
C ARG A 6 -8.47 -11.87 32.62
N THR A 7 -9.58 -12.58 32.47
CA THR A 7 -10.24 -12.75 31.18
C THR A 7 -11.71 -12.37 31.30
N GLY A 8 -12.23 -11.58 30.37
CA GLY A 8 -13.65 -11.25 30.30
C GLY A 8 -14.49 -12.47 29.92
N ILE A 9 -14.28 -13.00 28.72
CA ILE A 9 -14.87 -14.25 28.22
C ILE A 9 -13.76 -15.25 27.93
N LEU A 10 -13.82 -16.42 28.56
CA LEU A 10 -12.87 -17.50 28.36
C LEU A 10 -13.59 -18.74 27.82
N LEU A 11 -13.25 -19.14 26.60
CA LEU A 11 -13.44 -20.52 26.15
C LEU A 11 -12.14 -21.26 26.45
N GLY A 12 -12.18 -22.14 27.46
CA GLY A 12 -11.00 -22.83 27.98
C GLY A 12 -10.47 -23.91 27.02
N GLU A 13 -9.31 -24.47 27.37
CA GLU A 13 -8.74 -25.62 26.65
C GLU A 13 -9.68 -26.82 26.69
N GLY A 14 -9.80 -27.54 25.57
CA GLY A 14 -10.69 -28.69 25.48
C GLY A 14 -11.11 -29.05 24.06
N ALA A 15 -12.22 -29.80 23.96
CA ALA A 15 -12.89 -30.06 22.70
C ALA A 15 -13.52 -28.78 22.13
N ALA A 16 -13.82 -28.77 20.84
CA ALA A 16 -14.45 -27.64 20.19
C ALA A 16 -15.77 -27.24 20.88
N MET A 17 -15.98 -25.93 21.04
CA MET A 17 -17.29 -25.40 21.42
C MET A 17 -18.20 -25.44 20.20
N GLU A 18 -19.41 -25.98 20.36
CA GLU A 18 -20.44 -25.92 19.33
C GLU A 18 -21.31 -24.66 19.49
N GLY A 19 -21.57 -23.96 18.39
CA GLY A 19 -22.42 -22.76 18.34
C GLY A 19 -21.63 -21.45 18.28
N ASN A 20 -22.37 -20.34 18.25
CA ASN A 20 -21.81 -19.03 17.96
C ASN A 20 -21.46 -18.26 19.24
N LEU A 21 -20.46 -17.37 19.15
CA LEU A 21 -20.13 -16.39 20.18
C LEU A 21 -20.42 -14.98 19.65
N TYR A 22 -21.54 -14.40 20.07
CA TYR A 22 -21.97 -13.06 19.67
C TYR A 22 -21.90 -12.09 20.85
N LEU A 23 -21.12 -11.02 20.68
CA LEU A 23 -21.16 -9.83 21.52
C LEU A 23 -21.87 -8.75 20.70
N GLN A 24 -23.19 -8.66 20.88
CA GLN A 24 -24.05 -7.72 20.16
C GLN A 24 -23.67 -6.26 20.41
N SER A 25 -24.09 -5.38 19.50
CA SER A 25 -24.01 -3.92 19.69
C SER A 25 -24.50 -3.49 21.08
N GLY A 26 -23.76 -2.58 21.71
CA GLY A 26 -24.00 -2.12 23.08
C GLY A 26 -23.39 -2.99 24.19
N SER A 27 -22.83 -4.17 23.87
CA SER A 27 -22.04 -4.96 24.82
C SER A 27 -20.74 -4.25 25.19
N SER A 28 -20.26 -4.40 26.43
CA SER A 28 -18.98 -3.82 26.87
C SER A 28 -18.15 -4.77 27.74
N ILE A 29 -16.86 -4.93 27.42
CA ILE A 29 -15.87 -5.64 28.22
C ILE A 29 -14.71 -4.69 28.54
N LEU A 30 -14.42 -4.51 29.83
CA LEU A 30 -13.27 -3.75 30.32
C LEU A 30 -12.43 -4.63 31.24
N VAL A 31 -11.16 -4.80 30.90
CA VAL A 31 -10.23 -5.62 31.68
C VAL A 31 -8.94 -4.84 31.95
N GLU A 32 -8.55 -4.78 33.22
CA GLU A 32 -7.27 -4.21 33.63
C GLU A 32 -6.42 -5.28 34.33
N GLY A 33 -5.25 -5.57 33.77
CA GLY A 33 -4.32 -6.57 34.29
C GLY A 33 -3.25 -6.94 33.27
N ASN A 34 -2.08 -7.35 33.75
CA ASN A 34 -1.03 -7.89 32.90
C ASN A 34 -1.44 -9.30 32.41
N ALA A 35 -1.00 -9.70 31.22
CA ALA A 35 -1.34 -10.97 30.57
C ALA A 35 -2.84 -11.29 30.65
N SER A 36 -3.68 -10.27 30.42
CA SER A 36 -5.13 -10.34 30.57
C SER A 36 -5.79 -10.20 29.21
N ALA A 37 -6.99 -10.76 29.06
CA ALA A 37 -7.70 -10.83 27.80
C ALA A 37 -9.15 -10.33 27.89
N GLY A 38 -9.67 -9.73 26.82
CA GLY A 38 -11.10 -9.40 26.72
C GLY A 38 -11.89 -10.68 26.42
N VAL A 39 -11.63 -11.26 25.25
CA VAL A 39 -12.14 -12.56 24.82
C VAL A 39 -10.94 -13.47 24.50
N LEU A 40 -10.93 -14.68 25.05
CA LEU A 40 -9.87 -15.66 24.83
C LEU A 40 -10.48 -17.03 24.53
N LEU A 41 -10.23 -17.54 23.32
CA LEU A 41 -10.66 -18.85 22.85
C LEU A 41 -9.45 -19.77 22.74
N LEU A 42 -9.25 -20.63 23.75
CA LEU A 42 -8.14 -21.59 23.81
C LEU A 42 -8.46 -22.95 23.15
N SER A 43 -9.72 -23.20 22.83
CA SER A 43 -10.15 -24.35 22.04
C SER A 43 -10.85 -23.89 20.77
N PRO A 44 -10.98 -24.75 19.75
CA PRO A 44 -11.69 -24.41 18.52
C PRO A 44 -13.15 -24.01 18.79
N LEU A 45 -13.68 -23.11 17.96
CA LEU A 45 -15.09 -22.73 17.94
C LEU A 45 -15.71 -23.29 16.66
N ASN A 46 -16.71 -24.17 16.76
CA ASN A 46 -17.50 -24.65 15.63
C ASN A 46 -18.77 -23.80 15.50
N GLY A 47 -18.65 -22.69 14.79
CA GLY A 47 -19.62 -21.62 14.72
C GLY A 47 -18.93 -20.26 14.57
N ASP A 48 -19.75 -19.22 14.50
CA ASP A 48 -19.29 -17.87 14.19
C ASP A 48 -18.83 -17.11 15.44
N LEU A 49 -17.83 -16.25 15.26
CA LEU A 49 -17.42 -15.22 16.22
C LEU A 49 -17.83 -13.84 15.72
N ARG A 50 -18.74 -13.17 16.43
CA ARG A 50 -19.14 -11.78 16.11
C ARG A 50 -18.98 -10.88 17.31
N ALA A 51 -18.18 -9.83 17.16
CA ALA A 51 -17.90 -8.86 18.21
C ALA A 51 -18.25 -7.44 17.75
N GLU A 52 -19.47 -6.99 18.06
CA GLU A 52 -20.03 -5.67 17.75
C GLU A 52 -20.00 -4.70 18.95
N GLY A 53 -19.72 -5.22 20.14
CA GLY A 53 -19.54 -4.43 21.36
C GLY A 53 -18.17 -3.75 21.49
N SER A 54 -17.97 -3.02 22.59
CA SER A 54 -16.70 -2.40 22.97
C SER A 54 -15.87 -3.31 23.87
N ILE A 55 -14.63 -3.62 23.49
CA ILE A 55 -13.68 -4.41 24.28
C ILE A 55 -12.41 -3.57 24.52
N SER A 56 -12.06 -3.33 25.79
CA SER A 56 -10.86 -2.59 26.17
C SER A 56 -10.03 -3.34 27.20
N VAL A 57 -8.74 -3.54 26.93
CA VAL A 57 -7.83 -4.28 27.80
C VAL A 57 -6.56 -3.47 28.05
N THR A 58 -6.21 -3.27 29.32
CA THR A 58 -5.02 -2.51 29.73
C THR A 58 -4.08 -3.32 30.61
N GLY A 59 -2.83 -3.44 30.19
CA GLY A 59 -1.73 -4.10 30.91
C GLY A 59 -0.66 -4.64 29.97
N THR A 60 0.51 -4.98 30.50
CA THR A 60 1.56 -5.66 29.73
C THR A 60 1.03 -6.99 29.21
N GLY A 61 1.17 -7.29 27.92
CA GLY A 61 0.62 -8.48 27.27
C GLY A 61 -0.91 -8.50 27.24
N ALA A 62 -1.56 -7.32 27.22
CA ALA A 62 -3.00 -7.20 27.06
C ALA A 62 -3.44 -7.76 25.70
N GLN A 63 -4.54 -8.53 25.70
CA GLN A 63 -5.11 -9.15 24.51
C GLN A 63 -6.58 -8.73 24.38
N GLY A 64 -7.00 -8.11 23.29
CA GLY A 64 -8.41 -7.76 23.10
C GLY A 64 -9.27 -9.00 22.86
N ILE A 65 -9.18 -9.56 21.65
CA ILE A 65 -9.76 -10.83 21.23
C ILE A 65 -8.63 -11.74 20.75
N THR A 66 -8.51 -12.92 21.35
CA THR A 66 -7.59 -13.96 20.90
C THR A 66 -8.39 -15.23 20.61
N ALA A 67 -8.33 -15.70 19.37
CA ALA A 67 -8.73 -17.05 19.00
C ALA A 67 -7.48 -17.89 18.72
N ALA A 68 -7.04 -18.64 19.74
CA ALA A 68 -5.90 -19.54 19.61
C ALA A 68 -6.29 -20.81 18.83
N GLY A 69 -7.50 -21.34 19.10
CA GLY A 69 -8.07 -22.41 18.31
C GLY A 69 -8.82 -21.89 17.08
N ARG A 70 -8.86 -22.72 16.03
CA ARG A 70 -9.56 -22.40 14.78
C ARG A 70 -11.03 -22.04 14.98
N VAL A 71 -11.51 -21.02 14.27
CA VAL A 71 -12.93 -20.72 14.14
C VAL A 71 -13.48 -21.41 12.89
N ASP A 72 -14.26 -22.48 13.07
CA ASP A 72 -14.99 -23.14 11.99
C ASP A 72 -16.31 -22.41 11.73
N GLY A 73 -16.20 -21.18 11.20
CA GLY A 73 -17.28 -20.25 10.91
C GLY A 73 -16.74 -18.89 10.50
N ASP A 74 -17.63 -17.90 10.44
CA ASP A 74 -17.27 -16.52 10.12
C ASP A 74 -16.73 -15.78 11.35
N VAL A 75 -15.82 -14.82 11.13
CA VAL A 75 -15.32 -13.91 12.15
C VAL A 75 -15.65 -12.47 11.75
N THR A 76 -16.48 -11.79 12.54
CA THR A 76 -16.82 -10.37 12.32
C THR A 76 -16.43 -9.53 13.52
N ILE A 77 -15.56 -8.54 13.31
CA ILE A 77 -15.25 -7.50 14.29
C ILE A 77 -15.98 -6.23 13.88
N GLY A 78 -17.17 -6.02 14.42
CA GLY A 78 -18.02 -4.85 14.13
C GLY A 78 -17.85 -3.69 15.10
N GLY A 79 -17.40 -3.98 16.33
CA GLY A 79 -17.28 -3.00 17.40
C GLY A 79 -15.87 -2.44 17.56
N SER A 80 -15.59 -1.81 18.70
CA SER A 80 -14.26 -1.28 19.02
C SER A 80 -13.48 -2.25 19.90
N VAL A 81 -12.29 -2.67 19.48
CA VAL A 81 -11.35 -3.50 20.26
C VAL A 81 -10.06 -2.72 20.47
N SER A 82 -9.71 -2.44 21.73
CA SER A 82 -8.47 -1.73 22.07
C SER A 82 -7.64 -2.49 23.10
N ALA A 83 -6.34 -2.64 22.84
CA ALA A 83 -5.37 -3.21 23.78
C ALA A 83 -4.22 -2.22 24.04
N LYS A 84 -3.96 -1.94 25.32
CA LYS A 84 -2.96 -0.96 25.76
C LYS A 84 -1.96 -1.55 26.74
N GLY A 85 -0.67 -1.46 26.41
CA GLY A 85 0.45 -1.86 27.25
C GLY A 85 1.59 -2.46 26.43
N GLU A 86 2.73 -2.71 27.08
CA GLU A 86 3.86 -3.37 26.44
C GLU A 86 3.43 -4.74 25.88
N ASN A 87 3.77 -5.05 24.63
CA ASN A 87 3.36 -6.27 23.90
C ASN A 87 1.84 -6.48 23.81
N ALA A 88 1.04 -5.41 23.89
CA ALA A 88 -0.41 -5.51 23.75
C ALA A 88 -0.82 -5.78 22.30
N ILE A 89 -1.82 -6.65 22.09
CA ILE A 89 -2.36 -7.05 20.79
C ILE A 89 -3.89 -6.95 20.87
N ALA A 90 -4.52 -6.29 19.90
CA ALA A 90 -5.96 -6.05 19.97
C ALA A 90 -6.77 -7.25 19.46
N VAL A 91 -6.48 -7.77 18.27
CA VAL A 91 -7.14 -8.96 17.71
C VAL A 91 -6.11 -9.92 17.15
N ARG A 92 -6.26 -11.22 17.42
CA ARG A 92 -5.50 -12.26 16.72
C ARG A 92 -6.29 -13.54 16.50
N LEU A 93 -6.09 -14.13 15.32
CA LEU A 93 -6.62 -15.42 14.90
C LEU A 93 -5.43 -16.34 14.61
N ASP A 94 -5.02 -17.16 15.58
CA ASP A 94 -3.76 -17.90 15.50
C ASP A 94 -3.89 -19.09 14.54
N ASP A 95 -4.99 -19.85 14.60
CA ASP A 95 -5.31 -20.98 13.69
C ASP A 95 -6.24 -20.60 12.52
N GLY A 96 -6.56 -19.31 12.36
CA GLY A 96 -7.41 -18.79 11.30
C GLY A 96 -8.90 -19.17 11.41
N ALA A 97 -9.59 -19.15 10.26
CA ALA A 97 -11.04 -19.39 10.16
C ALA A 97 -11.42 -20.18 8.88
N THR A 98 -12.53 -20.94 8.89
CA THR A 98 -13.08 -21.52 7.64
C THR A 98 -13.90 -20.53 6.83
N GLY A 99 -14.56 -19.59 7.51
CA GLY A 99 -15.46 -18.62 6.90
C GLY A 99 -14.77 -17.32 6.51
N ALA A 100 -15.59 -16.30 6.32
CA ALA A 100 -15.17 -14.93 6.05
C ALA A 100 -14.62 -14.27 7.32
N VAL A 101 -13.57 -13.47 7.16
CA VAL A 101 -13.09 -12.57 8.22
C VAL A 101 -13.35 -11.13 7.79
N ALA A 102 -14.22 -10.45 8.51
CA ALA A 102 -14.62 -9.07 8.23
C ALA A 102 -14.34 -8.14 9.42
N LEU A 103 -13.75 -6.99 9.14
CA LEU A 103 -13.60 -5.89 10.08
C LEU A 103 -14.47 -4.72 9.63
N ASN A 104 -15.53 -4.44 10.39
CA ASN A 104 -16.41 -3.29 10.17
C ASN A 104 -16.19 -2.19 11.23
N GLY A 105 -15.54 -2.54 12.34
CA GLY A 105 -15.27 -1.65 13.48
C GLY A 105 -13.82 -1.19 13.60
N SER A 106 -13.40 -0.85 14.82
CA SER A 106 -12.07 -0.28 15.10
C SER A 106 -11.20 -1.19 15.94
N VAL A 107 -9.97 -1.47 15.50
CA VAL A 107 -8.98 -2.29 16.19
C VAL A 107 -7.74 -1.44 16.46
N VAL A 108 -7.40 -1.24 17.74
CA VAL A 108 -6.28 -0.38 18.15
C VAL A 108 -5.35 -1.07 19.14
N ALA A 109 -4.05 -1.13 18.83
CA ALA A 109 -3.01 -1.56 19.77
C ALA A 109 -1.97 -0.46 20.00
N THR A 110 -1.50 -0.35 21.24
CA THR A 110 -0.43 0.59 21.59
C THR A 110 0.30 0.17 22.87
N GLY A 111 1.61 0.38 22.89
CA GLY A 111 2.37 0.40 24.15
C GLY A 111 2.43 1.79 24.79
N PHE A 112 2.25 2.85 24.01
CA PHE A 112 2.40 4.22 24.48
C PHE A 112 1.33 4.64 25.48
N ALA A 113 1.72 5.49 26.43
CA ALA A 113 0.79 6.11 27.37
C ALA A 113 -0.17 7.07 26.65
N PHE A 114 0.31 7.77 25.62
CA PHE A 114 -0.46 8.72 24.81
C PHE A 114 -0.33 8.38 23.32
N SER A 115 -1.45 8.35 22.61
CA SER A 115 -1.51 8.12 21.15
C SER A 115 -1.76 9.41 20.35
N SER A 116 -2.20 10.49 21.01
CA SER A 116 -2.52 11.78 20.40
C SER A 116 -1.40 12.82 20.52
N THR A 117 -0.33 12.51 21.24
CA THR A 117 0.77 13.43 21.54
C THR A 117 2.09 12.77 21.19
N SER A 118 2.97 13.49 20.52
CA SER A 118 4.31 13.04 20.13
C SER A 118 5.40 13.76 20.92
N ASN A 119 6.50 13.06 21.22
CA ASN A 119 7.75 13.68 21.67
C ASN A 119 8.61 14.26 20.53
N TYR A 120 8.10 14.32 19.30
CA TYR A 120 8.76 14.99 18.18
C TYR A 120 8.52 16.50 18.20
N VAL A 121 9.55 17.29 17.90
CA VAL A 121 9.45 18.72 17.54
C VAL A 121 10.26 18.86 16.27
N ALA A 122 9.66 19.49 15.26
CA ALA A 122 10.36 19.79 14.02
C ALA A 122 11.67 20.53 14.33
N PRO A 123 12.82 20.09 13.80
CA PRO A 123 14.12 20.69 14.14
C PRO A 123 14.22 22.19 13.83
N SER A 124 13.47 22.68 12.85
CA SER A 124 13.33 24.12 12.55
C SER A 124 12.63 24.93 13.65
N LEU A 125 11.92 24.28 14.57
CA LEU A 125 11.25 24.87 15.73
C LEU A 125 12.04 24.71 17.03
N VAL A 126 13.17 24.00 17.02
CA VAL A 126 14.00 23.80 18.22
C VAL A 126 14.72 25.10 18.58
N THR A 127 14.51 25.57 19.81
CA THR A 127 15.13 26.76 20.41
C THR A 127 15.90 26.41 21.68
N GLU A 128 16.60 27.37 22.28
CA GLU A 128 17.26 27.20 23.59
C GLU A 128 16.27 26.88 24.73
N ASP A 129 14.99 27.21 24.57
CA ASP A 129 13.93 26.94 25.54
C ASP A 129 13.21 25.60 25.27
N THR A 130 13.55 24.88 24.20
CA THR A 130 12.92 23.61 23.87
C THR A 130 13.41 22.51 24.82
N THR A 131 12.47 21.84 25.49
CA THR A 131 12.77 20.69 26.37
C THR A 131 13.53 19.60 25.59
N PRO A 132 14.68 19.11 26.09
CA PRO A 132 15.42 17.99 25.48
C PRO A 132 14.55 16.75 25.29
N LEU A 133 14.80 15.99 24.22
CA LEU A 133 13.97 14.83 23.84
C LEU A 133 13.75 13.82 24.98
N ASP A 134 14.81 13.53 25.74
CA ASP A 134 14.82 12.60 26.87
C ASP A 134 14.06 13.11 28.10
N GLU A 135 13.67 14.38 28.11
CA GLU A 135 12.86 15.01 29.16
C GLU A 135 11.41 15.28 28.71
N ARG A 136 11.05 14.97 27.45
CA ARG A 136 9.72 15.27 26.91
C ARG A 136 8.67 14.22 27.24
N LEU A 137 9.08 12.95 27.27
CA LEU A 137 8.27 11.83 27.72
C LEU A 137 9.16 10.89 28.54
N ASP A 138 8.56 10.27 29.55
CA ASP A 138 9.21 9.33 30.43
C ASP A 138 9.39 7.98 29.72
N ALA A 139 10.34 7.15 30.16
CA ALA A 139 10.55 5.81 29.58
C ALA A 139 9.30 4.90 29.70
N ASP A 140 8.56 5.03 30.79
CA ASP A 140 7.33 4.27 31.03
C ASP A 140 6.16 4.70 30.11
N GLU A 141 6.30 5.84 29.43
CA GLU A 141 5.33 6.35 28.45
C GLU A 141 5.60 5.85 27.02
N LEU A 142 6.79 5.26 26.79
CA LEU A 142 7.33 4.82 25.50
C LEU A 142 7.46 3.29 25.41
N LEU A 143 6.49 2.54 25.94
CA LEU A 143 6.51 1.08 25.84
C LEU A 143 6.23 0.61 24.41
N SER A 144 6.83 -0.52 24.03
CA SER A 144 6.60 -1.14 22.71
C SER A 144 5.31 -1.96 22.72
N GLY A 145 4.36 -1.65 21.85
CA GLY A 145 3.16 -2.46 21.61
C GLY A 145 3.44 -3.66 20.70
N GLY A 146 2.47 -4.56 20.58
CA GLY A 146 2.42 -5.58 19.53
C GLY A 146 1.53 -5.13 18.35
N PRO A 147 1.35 -6.00 17.34
CA PRO A 147 0.47 -5.68 16.21
C PRO A 147 -0.99 -5.46 16.64
N ALA A 148 -1.74 -4.68 15.88
CA ALA A 148 -3.14 -4.42 16.21
C ALA A 148 -4.05 -5.59 15.81
N PHE A 149 -3.88 -6.11 14.59
CA PHE A 149 -4.59 -7.29 14.11
C PHE A 149 -3.58 -8.30 13.55
N VAL A 150 -3.61 -9.54 14.06
CA VAL A 150 -2.83 -10.65 13.54
C VAL A 150 -3.69 -11.76 12.92
N ILE A 151 -3.25 -12.26 11.76
CA ILE A 151 -3.69 -13.52 11.16
C ILE A 151 -2.51 -14.48 11.16
N GLY A 152 -2.59 -15.54 11.97
CA GLY A 152 -1.57 -16.59 12.07
C GLY A 152 -1.90 -17.85 11.26
N GLY A 153 -3.16 -18.02 10.85
CA GLY A 153 -3.63 -19.22 10.17
C GLY A 153 -4.51 -18.91 8.95
N SER A 154 -4.77 -19.95 8.14
CA SER A 154 -5.50 -19.82 6.88
C SER A 154 -6.94 -19.34 7.07
N LEU A 155 -7.40 -18.48 6.15
CA LEU A 155 -8.76 -17.97 6.09
C LEU A 155 -9.46 -18.53 4.85
N GLY A 156 -10.54 -19.29 5.05
CA GLY A 156 -11.23 -19.96 3.94
C GLY A 156 -11.90 -19.00 2.96
N GLN A 157 -12.37 -17.84 3.44
CA GLN A 157 -13.00 -16.81 2.60
C GLN A 157 -12.35 -15.42 2.79
N GLY A 158 -11.01 -15.41 2.81
CA GLY A 158 -10.21 -14.18 2.76
C GLY A 158 -10.38 -13.23 3.95
N LEU A 159 -9.84 -12.03 3.78
CA LEU A 159 -9.91 -10.95 4.76
C LEU A 159 -10.47 -9.68 4.11
N LEU A 160 -11.54 -9.15 4.70
CA LEU A 160 -12.15 -7.88 4.33
C LEU A 160 -12.01 -6.85 5.45
N ILE A 161 -11.31 -5.75 5.18
CA ILE A 161 -11.38 -4.53 5.99
C ILE A 161 -12.44 -3.67 5.31
N ASN A 162 -13.62 -3.62 5.91
CA ASN A 162 -14.81 -3.12 5.26
C ASN A 162 -14.84 -1.59 5.17
N GLY A 163 -15.70 -1.07 4.32
CA GLY A 163 -15.92 0.33 4.01
C GLY A 163 -16.91 0.43 2.86
N ALA A 164 -17.26 1.65 2.46
CA ALA A 164 -18.12 1.84 1.30
C ALA A 164 -17.54 1.13 0.06
N ALA A 165 -18.38 0.41 -0.67
CA ALA A 165 -18.06 -0.01 -2.02
C ALA A 165 -18.00 1.23 -2.92
N PRO A 166 -17.04 1.30 -3.86
CA PRO A 166 -16.95 2.42 -4.78
C PRO A 166 -18.19 2.47 -5.66
N ASP A 167 -18.77 3.65 -5.76
CA ASP A 167 -19.88 3.95 -6.66
C ASP A 167 -19.33 4.37 -8.04
N PRO A 168 -19.63 3.61 -9.12
CA PRO A 168 -19.19 3.94 -10.47
C PRO A 168 -19.96 5.11 -11.11
N ASP A 169 -21.13 5.49 -10.58
CA ASP A 169 -22.05 6.51 -11.12
C ASP A 169 -22.46 7.54 -10.05
N LEU A 170 -21.55 8.48 -9.75
CA LEU A 170 -21.83 9.61 -8.86
C LEU A 170 -22.90 10.60 -9.39
N SER A 171 -23.48 10.34 -10.58
CA SER A 171 -24.46 11.22 -11.22
C SER A 171 -25.91 10.82 -10.96
N ASP A 172 -26.15 9.60 -10.47
CA ASP A 172 -27.47 9.19 -10.00
C ASP A 172 -27.76 9.87 -8.66
N ASP A 173 -28.95 10.45 -8.52
CA ASP A 173 -29.47 10.76 -7.21
C ASP A 173 -29.89 9.44 -6.57
N GLU A 174 -28.96 8.80 -5.87
CA GLU A 174 -29.10 7.57 -5.04
C GLU A 174 -30.40 7.52 -4.18
N ASP A 175 -31.08 8.66 -4.00
CA ASP A 175 -32.41 8.76 -3.41
C ASP A 175 -33.55 8.21 -4.34
N GLU A 176 -33.29 7.90 -5.63
CA GLU A 176 -34.27 7.42 -6.61
C GLU A 176 -34.10 5.93 -7.03
N ASP A 177 -33.00 5.24 -6.69
CA ASP A 177 -32.87 3.79 -6.95
C ASP A 177 -33.47 2.94 -5.81
N GLU A 178 -34.77 2.61 -5.95
CA GLU A 178 -35.45 1.67 -5.05
C GLU A 178 -35.03 0.19 -5.26
N THR A 179 -34.15 -0.11 -6.22
CA THR A 179 -33.71 -1.47 -6.53
C THR A 179 -32.30 -1.77 -6.02
N LYS A 180 -32.21 -2.47 -4.88
CA LYS A 180 -30.95 -3.04 -4.36
C LYS A 180 -30.41 -4.17 -5.25
N ASP A 181 -29.84 -3.85 -6.41
CA ASP A 181 -29.31 -4.82 -7.39
C ASP A 181 -27.81 -4.72 -7.67
N THR A 182 -27.18 -3.62 -7.26
CA THR A 182 -25.74 -3.38 -7.28
C THR A 182 -25.14 -3.35 -5.87
N ILE A 183 -23.81 -3.25 -5.78
CA ILE A 183 -23.11 -3.47 -4.50
C ILE A 183 -23.15 -2.23 -3.62
N GLU A 184 -23.10 -1.07 -4.24
CA GLU A 184 -23.14 0.28 -3.70
C GLU A 184 -24.48 0.59 -3.01
N ASP A 185 -25.58 0.00 -3.44
CA ASP A 185 -26.95 0.11 -2.88
C ASP A 185 -27.09 -0.46 -1.45
N PHE A 186 -26.00 -1.02 -0.92
CA PHE A 186 -25.90 -1.53 0.44
C PHE A 186 -24.91 -0.73 1.30
N ASN A 187 -24.39 0.39 0.79
CA ASN A 187 -23.37 1.20 1.47
C ASN A 187 -23.87 1.79 2.79
N GLU A 188 -25.17 2.04 2.91
CA GLU A 188 -25.84 2.45 4.13
C GLU A 188 -25.71 1.40 5.25
N ASN A 189 -25.66 0.11 4.88
CA ASN A 189 -25.48 -0.98 5.84
C ASN A 189 -24.00 -1.29 6.15
N ARG A 190 -23.04 -0.54 5.57
CA ARG A 190 -21.60 -0.74 5.78
C ARG A 190 -21.04 0.23 6.82
N SER A 191 -20.05 -0.26 7.56
CA SER A 191 -19.21 0.56 8.43
C SER A 191 -17.75 0.44 8.01
N ALA A 192 -17.04 1.57 8.04
CA ALA A 192 -15.63 1.61 7.68
C ALA A 192 -14.76 1.03 8.81
N GLY A 193 -14.15 -0.12 8.52
CA GLY A 193 -13.19 -0.78 9.39
C GLY A 193 -11.90 0.03 9.53
N SER A 194 -11.29 0.01 10.71
CA SER A 194 -10.00 0.66 10.95
C SER A 194 -9.06 -0.21 11.78
N ILE A 195 -7.81 -0.36 11.36
CA ILE A 195 -6.74 -1.03 12.12
C ILE A 195 -5.62 -0.02 12.39
N THR A 196 -5.30 0.21 13.66
CA THR A 196 -4.25 1.18 14.03
C THR A 196 -3.29 0.60 15.06
N SER A 197 -1.99 0.61 14.73
CA SER A 197 -0.90 0.35 15.68
C SER A 197 -0.16 1.66 15.97
N TYR A 198 0.07 1.94 17.25
CA TYR A 198 0.99 3.00 17.69
C TYR A 198 2.26 2.37 18.27
N GLY A 199 3.38 2.57 17.57
CA GLY A 199 4.68 1.97 17.87
C GLY A 199 5.27 1.23 16.66
N SER A 200 6.39 0.53 16.88
CA SER A 200 7.14 -0.14 15.81
C SER A 200 6.49 -1.42 15.26
N ALA A 201 5.44 -1.94 15.91
CA ALA A 201 4.74 -3.11 15.43
C ALA A 201 3.79 -2.76 14.26
N PRO A 202 3.60 -3.67 13.28
CA PRO A 202 2.68 -3.44 12.17
C PRO A 202 1.23 -3.28 12.63
N ALA A 203 0.41 -2.53 11.91
CA ALA A 203 -1.02 -2.45 12.19
C ALA A 203 -1.70 -3.79 11.89
N LEU A 204 -1.49 -4.32 10.69
CA LEU A 204 -1.92 -5.66 10.29
C LEU A 204 -0.69 -6.56 10.06
N LEU A 205 -0.64 -7.69 10.75
CA LEU A 205 0.33 -8.75 10.54
C LEU A 205 -0.37 -9.99 10.00
N ILE A 206 0.09 -10.51 8.86
CA ILE A 206 -0.28 -11.83 8.36
C ILE A 206 1.01 -12.63 8.32
N SER A 207 1.16 -13.62 9.19
CA SER A 207 2.43 -14.32 9.34
C SER A 207 2.24 -15.81 9.55
N ALA A 208 2.87 -16.62 8.70
CA ALA A 208 2.89 -18.08 8.85
C ALA A 208 3.70 -18.52 10.08
N ASP A 209 4.63 -17.67 10.57
CA ASP A 209 5.48 -17.96 11.73
C ASP A 209 4.96 -17.33 13.04
N TRP A 210 3.74 -16.77 13.04
CA TRP A 210 3.22 -16.01 14.18
C TRP A 210 3.21 -16.79 15.50
N ASP A 211 2.69 -18.03 15.49
CA ASP A 211 2.58 -18.88 16.69
C ASP A 211 3.58 -20.05 16.67
N GLY A 212 4.79 -19.79 16.16
CA GLY A 212 5.88 -20.77 16.06
C GLY A 212 6.24 -21.11 14.62
N GLU A 213 7.11 -22.11 14.43
CA GLU A 213 7.52 -22.53 13.09
C GLU A 213 6.32 -23.04 12.28
N ALA A 214 6.07 -22.42 11.11
CA ALA A 214 4.99 -22.82 10.22
C ALA A 214 5.07 -24.32 9.88
N THR A 215 3.93 -25.01 9.88
CA THR A 215 3.83 -26.44 9.49
C THR A 215 3.09 -26.67 8.17
N GLU A 216 2.47 -25.62 7.64
CA GLU A 216 1.77 -25.55 6.37
C GLU A 216 1.78 -24.12 5.85
N ASP A 217 1.37 -23.93 4.60
CA ASP A 217 1.21 -22.60 4.03
C ASP A 217 -0.02 -21.91 4.63
N LEU A 218 0.07 -20.60 4.87
CA LEU A 218 -1.06 -19.77 5.26
C LEU A 218 -1.74 -19.26 3.99
N VAL A 219 -2.98 -19.68 3.76
CA VAL A 219 -3.75 -19.31 2.58
C VAL A 219 -4.89 -18.36 2.96
N LEU A 220 -4.96 -17.21 2.28
CA LEU A 220 -6.14 -16.37 2.24
C LEU A 220 -6.94 -16.72 0.99
N GLY A 221 -8.06 -17.43 1.18
CA GLY A 221 -9.04 -17.71 0.12
C GLY A 221 -9.72 -16.44 -0.39
N GLU A 222 -10.55 -16.58 -1.43
CA GLU A 222 -11.31 -15.47 -2.00
C GLU A 222 -12.29 -14.86 -0.99
N VAL A 223 -12.37 -13.52 -0.95
CA VAL A 223 -13.23 -12.80 -0.01
C VAL A 223 -14.70 -13.04 -0.32
N LEU A 224 -15.45 -13.38 0.73
CA LEU A 224 -16.91 -13.28 0.74
C LEU A 224 -17.33 -12.17 1.71
N GLU A 225 -18.07 -11.20 1.21
CA GLU A 225 -18.75 -10.21 2.05
C GLU A 225 -20.16 -10.69 2.37
N THR A 226 -20.54 -10.53 3.65
CA THR A 226 -21.92 -10.68 4.10
C THR A 226 -22.40 -9.31 4.57
N VAL A 227 -23.38 -8.74 3.86
CA VAL A 227 -24.06 -7.51 4.25
C VAL A 227 -25.22 -7.89 5.17
N ARG A 228 -25.29 -7.24 6.33
CA ARG A 228 -26.36 -7.42 7.32
C ARG A 228 -27.22 -6.18 7.37
N ASP A 229 -28.50 -6.36 7.63
CA ASP A 229 -29.36 -5.23 7.97
C ASP A 229 -28.91 -4.64 9.30
N THR A 230 -28.28 -3.48 9.25
CA THR A 230 -27.82 -2.77 10.46
C THR A 230 -28.70 -1.55 10.77
N LEU A 231 -29.68 -1.25 9.92
CA LEU A 231 -30.45 -0.01 9.97
C LEU A 231 -31.97 -0.21 10.06
N ASP A 232 -32.50 -1.44 9.98
CA ASP A 232 -33.96 -1.71 9.92
C ASP A 232 -34.58 -0.95 8.75
N ASP A 233 -33.97 -1.09 7.57
CA ASP A 233 -34.39 -0.34 6.38
C ASP A 233 -35.59 -0.97 5.65
N ASP A 234 -35.97 -2.20 6.01
CA ASP A 234 -37.14 -2.91 5.49
C ASP A 234 -38.35 -2.90 6.47
N GLU A 235 -38.26 -2.15 7.57
CA GLU A 235 -39.28 -2.00 8.62
C GLU A 235 -39.73 -3.33 9.26
N ASP A 236 -38.86 -4.33 9.28
CA ASP A 236 -39.05 -5.54 10.05
C ASP A 236 -38.15 -5.52 11.30
N ASP A 237 -38.65 -5.92 12.47
CA ASP A 237 -37.93 -5.72 13.75
C ASP A 237 -36.59 -6.56 13.84
N ASP A 238 -36.06 -7.13 12.75
CA ASP A 238 -34.86 -7.99 12.66
C ASP A 238 -33.62 -7.30 12.04
N THR A 239 -32.99 -6.44 12.83
CA THR A 239 -31.72 -5.74 12.49
C THR A 239 -30.48 -6.66 12.48
N ASP A 240 -30.62 -7.94 12.14
CA ASP A 240 -29.51 -8.91 12.09
C ASP A 240 -29.69 -9.94 10.95
N GLU A 241 -30.65 -9.74 10.05
CA GLU A 241 -30.81 -10.52 8.83
C GLU A 241 -29.63 -10.28 7.86
N VAL A 242 -29.32 -11.29 7.04
CA VAL A 242 -28.38 -11.16 5.92
C VAL A 242 -29.14 -10.63 4.71
N LEU A 243 -28.84 -9.41 4.30
CA LEU A 243 -29.45 -8.77 3.13
C LEU A 243 -28.84 -9.26 1.82
N ALA A 244 -27.51 -9.41 1.78
CA ALA A 244 -26.79 -9.79 0.56
C ALA A 244 -25.45 -10.47 0.87
N GLN A 245 -24.96 -11.23 -0.11
CA GLN A 245 -23.59 -11.76 -0.11
C GLN A 245 -22.91 -11.48 -1.44
N PHE A 246 -21.67 -11.00 -1.37
CA PHE A 246 -20.86 -10.68 -2.53
C PHE A 246 -19.56 -11.49 -2.49
N ALA A 247 -19.33 -12.28 -3.54
CA ALA A 247 -18.10 -13.04 -3.71
C ALA A 247 -17.15 -12.25 -4.60
N TYR A 248 -15.92 -12.08 -4.13
CA TYR A 248 -14.86 -11.38 -4.84
C TYR A 248 -13.79 -12.36 -5.30
N THR A 249 -12.90 -11.91 -6.18
CA THR A 249 -11.76 -12.72 -6.65
C THR A 249 -10.48 -12.46 -5.87
N TYR A 250 -10.47 -11.53 -4.90
CA TYR A 250 -9.29 -11.17 -4.12
C TYR A 250 -9.32 -11.85 -2.75
N GLY A 251 -8.16 -12.25 -2.23
CA GLY A 251 -8.06 -12.86 -0.91
C GLY A 251 -7.83 -11.86 0.22
N LEU A 252 -7.47 -10.63 -0.12
CA LEU A 252 -7.39 -9.50 0.80
C LEU A 252 -7.99 -8.26 0.13
N ILE A 253 -9.02 -7.69 0.76
CA ILE A 253 -9.65 -6.44 0.34
C ILE A 253 -9.58 -5.43 1.48
N ASN A 254 -9.04 -4.25 1.21
CA ASN A 254 -9.09 -3.10 2.11
C ASN A 254 -9.94 -1.98 1.49
N ARG A 255 -11.14 -1.76 2.03
CA ARG A 255 -11.99 -0.58 1.80
C ARG A 255 -11.92 0.43 2.94
N GLY A 256 -11.45 0.01 4.12
CA GLY A 256 -11.30 0.85 5.30
C GLY A 256 -9.92 1.49 5.45
N GLY A 257 -9.48 1.68 6.69
CA GLY A 257 -8.21 2.32 7.04
C GLY A 257 -7.26 1.39 7.79
N ILE A 258 -5.99 1.33 7.36
CA ILE A 258 -4.92 0.60 8.05
C ILE A 258 -3.77 1.57 8.31
N SER A 259 -3.39 1.78 9.56
CA SER A 259 -2.43 2.82 9.98
C SER A 259 -1.37 2.31 10.96
N GLY A 260 -0.12 2.28 10.52
CA GLY A 260 1.06 2.06 11.37
C GLY A 260 1.74 3.36 11.75
N ALA A 261 1.60 3.78 13.01
CA ALA A 261 2.06 5.10 13.47
C ALA A 261 3.20 5.01 14.49
N GLY A 262 4.43 5.17 14.01
CA GLY A 262 5.64 5.48 14.79
C GLY A 262 5.60 6.90 15.36
N THR A 263 4.60 7.18 16.20
CA THR A 263 4.22 8.55 16.62
C THR A 263 5.30 9.24 17.44
N ASN A 264 6.15 8.48 18.14
CA ASN A 264 7.27 9.00 18.92
C ASN A 264 8.59 8.82 18.17
N VAL A 265 9.54 9.71 18.43
CA VAL A 265 10.89 9.70 17.86
C VAL A 265 11.54 8.33 18.04
N GLY A 266 12.06 7.78 16.93
CA GLY A 266 12.81 6.51 16.93
C GLY A 266 11.95 5.25 16.85
N PHE A 267 10.62 5.37 16.73
CA PHE A 267 9.74 4.24 16.47
C PHE A 267 9.39 4.17 14.98
N ASP A 268 9.63 3.01 14.37
CA ASP A 268 9.22 2.77 12.99
C ASP A 268 7.68 2.76 12.88
N GLY A 269 7.16 3.03 11.69
CA GLY A 269 5.75 2.84 11.35
C GLY A 269 5.60 1.76 10.30
N THR A 270 4.77 0.74 10.55
CA THR A 270 4.44 -0.27 9.52
C THR A 270 2.93 -0.44 9.39
N GLY A 271 2.37 -0.23 8.21
CA GLY A 271 0.94 -0.42 7.97
C GLY A 271 0.60 -1.91 7.95
N ILE A 272 0.99 -2.61 6.89
CA ILE A 272 0.80 -4.05 6.71
C ILE A 272 2.16 -4.74 6.58
N LEU A 273 2.34 -5.83 7.30
CA LEU A 273 3.40 -6.82 7.08
C LEU A 273 2.77 -8.17 6.77
N ILE A 274 3.15 -8.75 5.64
CA ILE A 274 2.79 -10.11 5.25
C ILE A 274 4.08 -10.91 5.15
N GLU A 275 4.19 -12.05 5.81
CA GLU A 275 5.41 -12.88 5.76
C GLU A 275 5.13 -14.38 5.92
N GLY A 276 5.66 -15.17 5.00
CA GLY A 276 5.80 -16.61 5.17
C GLY A 276 6.99 -16.95 6.05
N SER A 277 7.26 -18.25 6.18
CA SER A 277 8.31 -18.76 7.04
C SER A 277 9.66 -18.85 6.33
N ALA A 278 10.65 -18.14 6.87
CA ALA A 278 12.03 -18.24 6.39
C ALA A 278 12.68 -19.58 6.75
N SER A 279 12.30 -20.18 7.89
CA SER A 279 12.93 -21.38 8.44
C SER A 279 12.40 -22.66 7.81
N THR A 280 11.09 -22.74 7.57
CA THR A 280 10.44 -23.94 7.02
C THR A 280 10.17 -23.84 5.52
N GLY A 281 10.21 -22.62 4.97
CA GLY A 281 9.94 -22.36 3.56
C GLY A 281 8.44 -22.30 3.21
N HIS A 282 7.56 -22.41 4.21
CA HIS A 282 6.13 -22.24 4.01
C HIS A 282 5.78 -20.82 3.62
N SER A 283 4.78 -20.68 2.75
CA SER A 283 4.38 -19.41 2.16
C SER A 283 3.16 -18.81 2.84
N VAL A 284 3.01 -17.49 2.68
CA VAL A 284 1.69 -16.86 2.71
C VAL A 284 1.20 -16.72 1.28
N ILE A 285 0.03 -17.28 0.96
CA ILE A 285 -0.57 -17.27 -0.37
C ILE A 285 -1.85 -16.44 -0.30
N ILE A 286 -1.92 -15.35 -1.07
CA ILE A 286 -3.11 -14.52 -1.20
C ILE A 286 -3.77 -14.86 -2.53
N VAL A 287 -4.89 -15.58 -2.48
CA VAL A 287 -5.58 -16.03 -3.69
C VAL A 287 -6.12 -14.81 -4.44
N GLY A 288 -5.87 -14.76 -5.75
CA GLY A 288 -6.37 -13.75 -6.68
C GLY A 288 -5.91 -12.30 -6.47
N GLY A 289 -5.24 -11.99 -5.36
CA GLY A 289 -4.51 -10.74 -5.17
C GLY A 289 -4.94 -9.94 -3.95
N ILE A 290 -4.34 -8.75 -3.84
CA ILE A 290 -4.68 -7.73 -2.85
C ILE A 290 -5.39 -6.59 -3.57
N GLU A 291 -6.54 -6.18 -3.07
CA GLU A 291 -7.23 -4.98 -3.52
C GLU A 291 -7.25 -3.92 -2.41
N ASN A 292 -6.77 -2.72 -2.72
CA ASN A 292 -6.82 -1.56 -1.83
C ASN A 292 -7.66 -0.44 -2.46
N ILE A 293 -8.84 -0.22 -1.91
CA ILE A 293 -9.75 0.90 -2.23
C ILE A 293 -9.64 1.98 -1.14
N GLY A 294 -9.39 1.56 0.10
CA GLY A 294 -9.23 2.45 1.24
C GLY A 294 -7.81 2.99 1.39
N SER A 295 -7.39 3.20 2.64
CA SER A 295 -6.07 3.75 2.95
C SER A 295 -5.17 2.76 3.69
N ILE A 296 -3.94 2.59 3.23
CA ILE A 296 -2.85 1.93 3.95
C ILE A 296 -1.77 2.97 4.19
N THR A 297 -1.54 3.34 5.45
CA THR A 297 -0.63 4.41 5.82
C THR A 297 0.42 3.96 6.82
N ALA A 298 1.64 4.43 6.67
CA ALA A 298 2.68 4.36 7.67
C ALA A 298 3.29 5.74 7.92
N SER A 299 3.54 6.08 9.18
CA SER A 299 4.20 7.33 9.54
C SER A 299 5.24 7.15 10.63
N ALA A 300 6.36 7.85 10.55
CA ALA A 300 7.39 7.83 11.59
C ALA A 300 8.14 9.16 11.74
N TYR A 301 8.73 9.38 12.93
CA TYR A 301 9.57 10.53 13.24
C TYR A 301 11.00 10.04 13.58
N GLU A 302 12.00 10.52 12.85
CA GLU A 302 13.41 10.05 12.98
C GLU A 302 13.55 8.52 12.97
N ALA A 303 12.72 7.84 12.16
CA ALA A 303 12.63 6.40 12.03
C ALA A 303 11.97 6.03 10.69
N ASN A 304 11.95 4.75 10.34
CA ASN A 304 11.46 4.29 9.04
C ASN A 304 9.94 4.18 9.01
N ALA A 305 9.34 4.37 7.84
CA ALA A 305 7.93 4.10 7.59
C ALA A 305 7.78 3.17 6.37
N THR A 306 7.06 2.06 6.52
CA THR A 306 6.71 1.16 5.42
C THR A 306 5.20 0.90 5.39
N ALA A 307 4.51 1.30 4.33
CA ALA A 307 3.04 1.20 4.30
C ALA A 307 2.56 -0.23 4.06
N LEU A 308 3.03 -0.89 3.00
CA LEU A 308 2.79 -2.30 2.71
C LEU A 308 4.11 -3.01 2.45
N ARG A 309 4.37 -4.07 3.22
CA ARG A 309 5.51 -4.96 3.01
C ARG A 309 5.07 -6.38 2.71
N LEU A 310 5.44 -6.86 1.52
CA LEU A 310 5.43 -8.27 1.16
C LEU A 310 6.78 -8.86 1.54
N GLY A 311 6.81 -9.53 2.68
CA GLY A 311 8.00 -10.11 3.28
C GLY A 311 8.37 -11.46 2.65
N THR A 312 9.12 -12.25 3.42
CA THR A 312 9.67 -13.54 2.99
C THR A 312 8.58 -14.48 2.49
N ASN A 313 8.81 -15.19 1.37
CA ASN A 313 7.95 -16.28 0.89
C ASN A 313 6.45 -15.93 0.72
N VAL A 314 6.13 -14.67 0.46
CA VAL A 314 4.76 -14.24 0.11
C VAL A 314 4.50 -14.45 -1.38
N SER A 315 3.35 -15.00 -1.73
CA SER A 315 2.91 -15.14 -3.12
C SER A 315 1.54 -14.49 -3.31
N THR A 316 1.47 -13.49 -4.18
CA THR A 316 0.23 -12.83 -4.58
C THR A 316 0.29 -12.51 -6.09
N PRO A 317 -0.75 -12.83 -6.87
CA PRO A 317 -0.70 -12.64 -8.32
C PRO A 317 -0.76 -11.15 -8.73
N ALA A 318 -1.41 -10.32 -7.93
CA ALA A 318 -1.61 -8.90 -8.22
C ALA A 318 -1.80 -8.06 -6.96
N LEU A 319 -1.45 -6.77 -7.08
CA LEU A 319 -1.84 -5.70 -6.17
C LEU A 319 -2.58 -4.65 -7.00
N VAL A 320 -3.85 -4.45 -6.69
CA VAL A 320 -4.71 -3.43 -7.30
C VAL A 320 -4.92 -2.31 -6.30
N ASN A 321 -4.36 -1.14 -6.57
CA ASN A 321 -4.49 0.05 -5.73
C ASN A 321 -5.38 1.10 -6.41
N GLN A 322 -6.61 1.21 -5.92
CA GLN A 322 -7.56 2.27 -6.28
C GLN A 322 -7.56 3.40 -5.23
N GLY A 323 -7.22 3.06 -3.99
CA GLY A 323 -7.14 3.98 -2.86
C GLY A 323 -5.75 4.59 -2.67
N THR A 324 -5.32 4.68 -1.40
CA THR A 324 -4.02 5.25 -1.04
C THR A 324 -3.13 4.22 -0.34
N ILE A 325 -1.89 4.08 -0.80
CA ILE A 325 -0.81 3.44 -0.06
C ILE A 325 0.29 4.49 0.15
N GLN A 326 0.58 4.83 1.40
CA GLN A 326 1.42 5.99 1.71
C GLN A 326 2.36 5.77 2.90
N ALA A 327 3.64 6.08 2.70
CA ALA A 327 4.65 6.14 3.75
C ALA A 327 5.16 7.57 3.94
N LEU A 328 5.10 8.05 5.19
CA LEU A 328 5.48 9.40 5.58
C LEU A 328 6.57 9.37 6.65
N ILE A 329 7.68 10.06 6.44
CA ILE A 329 8.67 10.30 7.50
C ILE A 329 8.90 11.79 7.70
N SER A 330 9.21 12.16 8.94
CA SER A 330 9.78 13.47 9.28
C SER A 330 11.12 13.24 9.96
N THR A 331 12.23 13.60 9.32
CA THR A 331 13.56 13.24 9.80
C THR A 331 14.68 14.18 9.35
N GLU A 332 15.63 14.42 10.25
CA GLU A 332 16.95 15.02 9.96
C GLU A 332 18.06 13.98 9.91
N THR A 333 17.76 12.74 10.28
CA THR A 333 18.67 11.60 10.26
C THR A 333 18.32 10.64 9.12
N VAL A 334 19.15 9.62 8.91
CA VAL A 334 18.89 8.63 7.85
C VAL A 334 17.70 7.78 8.28
N ALA A 335 16.62 7.83 7.50
CA ALA A 335 15.47 6.96 7.63
C ALA A 335 14.80 6.77 6.26
N ASN A 336 14.02 5.71 6.12
CA ASN A 336 13.40 5.33 4.85
C ASN A 336 11.88 5.50 4.91
N ALA A 337 11.30 6.10 3.88
CA ALA A 337 9.87 6.02 3.60
C ALA A 337 9.66 5.13 2.38
N ILE A 338 8.92 4.02 2.56
CA ILE A 338 8.64 3.05 1.50
C ILE A 338 7.15 2.75 1.43
N ALA A 339 6.49 3.07 0.31
CA ALA A 339 5.06 2.81 0.18
C ALA A 339 4.79 1.32 -0.04
N LEU A 340 5.48 0.71 -1.00
CA LEU A 340 5.43 -0.72 -1.30
C LEU A 340 6.83 -1.33 -1.27
N ASP A 341 7.05 -2.29 -0.38
CA ASP A 341 8.29 -3.05 -0.26
C ASP A 341 8.06 -4.53 -0.56
N ILE A 342 8.74 -5.05 -1.59
CA ILE A 342 8.64 -6.45 -2.02
C ILE A 342 10.00 -7.10 -1.75
N ALA A 343 10.04 -8.01 -0.77
CA ALA A 343 11.27 -8.67 -0.33
C ALA A 343 11.79 -9.69 -1.37
N GLU A 344 13.07 -10.04 -1.28
CA GLU A 344 13.78 -10.88 -2.25
C GLU A 344 13.10 -12.23 -2.58
N THR A 345 12.37 -12.82 -1.63
CA THR A 345 11.68 -14.11 -1.81
C THR A 345 10.16 -13.99 -1.93
N ALA A 346 9.63 -12.77 -1.99
CA ALA A 346 8.24 -12.52 -2.33
C ALA A 346 8.00 -12.68 -3.84
N SER A 347 6.74 -12.80 -4.24
CA SER A 347 6.32 -12.77 -5.64
C SER A 347 5.08 -11.90 -5.80
N LEU A 348 5.23 -10.84 -6.61
CA LEU A 348 4.17 -9.95 -7.06
C LEU A 348 4.39 -9.64 -8.55
N PRO A 349 3.74 -10.37 -9.48
CA PRO A 349 3.93 -10.15 -10.91
C PRO A 349 3.28 -8.89 -11.48
N VAL A 350 2.14 -8.47 -10.92
CA VAL A 350 1.31 -7.38 -11.46
C VAL A 350 1.04 -6.30 -10.40
N LEU A 351 1.29 -5.05 -10.77
CA LEU A 351 0.89 -3.87 -10.01
C LEU A 351 -0.04 -2.99 -10.85
N GLU A 352 -1.25 -2.75 -10.39
CA GLU A 352 -2.19 -1.83 -11.01
C GLU A 352 -2.47 -0.68 -10.05
N ASN A 353 -2.19 0.55 -10.49
CA ASN A 353 -2.43 1.75 -9.71
C ASN A 353 -3.35 2.71 -10.45
N SER A 354 -4.58 2.85 -9.95
CA SER A 354 -5.52 3.90 -10.36
C SER A 354 -5.71 4.96 -9.27
N GLY A 355 -5.22 4.68 -8.05
CA GLY A 355 -5.19 5.59 -6.91
C GLY A 355 -3.84 6.28 -6.70
N THR A 356 -3.39 6.32 -5.44
CA THR A 356 -2.12 6.95 -5.03
C THR A 356 -1.17 5.96 -4.38
N LEU A 357 0.06 5.90 -4.90
CA LEU A 357 1.23 5.36 -4.18
C LEU A 357 2.16 6.54 -3.84
N LEU A 358 2.45 6.77 -2.55
CA LEU A 358 3.23 7.94 -2.13
C LEU A 358 4.26 7.60 -1.05
N ALA A 359 5.53 7.86 -1.34
CA ALA A 359 6.58 7.94 -0.33
C ALA A 359 7.04 9.39 -0.16
N ARG A 360 6.98 9.91 1.07
CA ARG A 360 7.39 11.29 1.36
C ARG A 360 8.26 11.39 2.59
N SER A 361 9.29 12.22 2.46
CA SER A 361 10.16 12.62 3.56
C SER A 361 10.09 14.13 3.73
N THR A 362 9.80 14.56 4.96
CA THR A 362 9.95 15.95 5.41
C THR A 362 11.26 16.05 6.20
N GLY A 363 12.07 17.07 5.93
CA GLY A 363 13.41 17.19 6.50
C GLY A 363 14.51 16.72 5.55
N ASN A 364 15.74 16.63 6.02
CA ASN A 364 16.92 16.75 5.16
C ASN A 364 17.67 15.46 4.81
N SER A 365 17.45 14.36 5.54
CA SER A 365 18.28 13.15 5.43
C SER A 365 17.50 11.87 5.16
N GLY A 366 16.17 11.93 5.11
CA GLY A 366 15.37 10.76 4.77
C GLY A 366 15.51 10.39 3.29
N GLU A 367 15.40 9.10 3.01
CA GLU A 367 15.34 8.51 1.67
C GLU A 367 13.89 8.09 1.37
N VAL A 368 13.43 8.32 0.14
CA VAL A 368 12.05 8.01 -0.28
C VAL A 368 12.07 7.06 -1.48
N THR A 369 11.37 5.94 -1.35
CA THR A 369 11.15 4.99 -2.45
C THR A 369 9.68 4.61 -2.50
N THR A 370 8.96 4.87 -3.59
CA THR A 370 7.53 4.55 -3.66
C THR A 370 7.33 3.05 -3.83
N VAL A 371 7.96 2.43 -4.82
CA VAL A 371 7.94 0.99 -5.04
C VAL A 371 9.36 0.45 -5.07
N ARG A 372 9.67 -0.47 -4.16
CA ARG A 372 10.93 -1.22 -4.14
C ARG A 372 10.65 -2.69 -4.40
N ASP A 373 11.19 -3.21 -5.49
CA ASP A 373 11.13 -4.63 -5.82
C ASP A 373 12.50 -5.29 -5.71
N LEU A 374 12.76 -5.93 -4.57
CA LEU A 374 13.95 -6.74 -4.37
C LEU A 374 13.78 -8.17 -4.92
N SER A 375 12.54 -8.61 -5.17
CA SER A 375 12.24 -9.94 -5.73
C SER A 375 12.58 -10.05 -7.21
N GLY A 376 12.50 -8.93 -7.94
CA GLY A 376 12.63 -8.91 -9.39
C GLY A 376 11.47 -9.61 -10.10
N THR A 377 10.29 -9.69 -9.46
CA THR A 377 9.14 -10.43 -9.98
C THR A 377 8.09 -9.55 -10.64
N LEU A 378 8.08 -8.24 -10.41
CA LEU A 378 7.18 -7.33 -11.12
C LEU A 378 7.47 -7.38 -12.63
N GLY A 379 6.50 -7.84 -13.41
CA GLY A 379 6.60 -7.91 -14.88
C GLY A 379 5.69 -6.92 -15.58
N THR A 380 4.56 -6.55 -14.97
CA THR A 380 3.61 -5.58 -15.53
C THR A 380 3.20 -4.59 -14.47
N ILE A 381 3.35 -3.31 -14.79
CA ILE A 381 2.95 -2.20 -13.95
C ILE A 381 2.06 -1.29 -14.79
N THR A 382 0.84 -1.07 -14.35
CA THR A 382 -0.11 -0.16 -14.99
C THR A 382 -0.39 1.02 -14.08
N ASN A 383 -0.22 2.24 -14.58
CA ASN A 383 -0.53 3.46 -13.83
C ASN A 383 -1.56 4.30 -14.59
N THR A 384 -2.74 4.47 -13.99
CA THR A 384 -3.73 5.48 -14.39
C THR A 384 -3.97 6.51 -13.29
N GLY A 385 -3.20 6.44 -12.20
CA GLY A 385 -3.28 7.33 -11.04
C GLY A 385 -1.97 8.07 -10.78
N THR A 386 -1.62 8.23 -9.49
CA THR A 386 -0.43 8.96 -9.05
C THR A 386 0.58 8.03 -8.36
N ILE A 387 1.84 8.13 -8.76
CA ILE A 387 2.99 7.48 -8.11
C ILE A 387 4.00 8.57 -7.79
N SER A 388 4.35 8.75 -6.52
CA SER A 388 5.07 9.96 -6.10
C SER A 388 6.08 9.69 -4.98
N ALA A 389 7.35 9.88 -5.30
CA ALA A 389 8.47 9.86 -4.37
C ALA A 389 9.01 11.28 -4.19
N VAL A 390 8.63 11.94 -3.09
CA VAL A 390 8.85 13.38 -2.94
C VAL A 390 9.50 13.77 -1.62
N TYR A 391 10.35 14.79 -1.71
CA TYR A 391 10.85 15.50 -0.55
C TYR A 391 10.03 16.76 -0.32
N GLN A 392 9.56 16.94 0.91
CA GLN A 392 8.97 18.19 1.33
C GLN A 392 10.02 19.06 2.01
N ASN A 393 10.23 20.26 1.46
CA ASN A 393 11.11 21.26 2.04
C ASN A 393 10.54 21.74 3.39
N ASP A 394 11.36 21.72 4.43
CA ASP A 394 11.06 22.12 5.81
C ASP A 394 11.46 23.58 6.13
N GLY A 395 11.94 24.31 5.12
CA GLY A 395 12.54 25.64 5.24
C GLY A 395 14.05 25.67 4.96
N VAL A 396 14.71 24.51 4.83
CA VAL A 396 16.14 24.40 4.49
C VAL A 396 16.30 23.89 3.05
N SER A 397 16.92 24.70 2.18
CA SER A 397 17.23 24.28 0.81
C SER A 397 18.45 23.36 0.79
N LEU A 398 18.29 22.15 0.27
CA LEU A 398 19.39 21.21 0.05
C LEU A 398 19.86 21.29 -1.40
N THR A 399 21.17 21.43 -1.60
CA THR A 399 21.80 21.51 -2.94
C THR A 399 22.46 20.19 -3.36
N THR A 400 22.37 19.13 -2.55
CA THR A 400 23.11 17.86 -2.75
C THR A 400 22.24 16.60 -2.65
N ARG A 401 20.92 16.73 -2.50
CA ARG A 401 20.03 15.56 -2.40
C ARG A 401 19.59 15.12 -3.80
N SER A 402 19.73 13.83 -4.10
CA SER A 402 19.15 13.22 -5.29
C SER A 402 17.63 13.22 -5.20
N ASP A 403 16.95 13.20 -6.34
CA ASP A 403 15.50 13.04 -6.36
C ASP A 403 15.06 11.71 -5.73
N GLY A 404 13.80 11.65 -5.29
CA GLY A 404 13.20 10.44 -4.73
C GLY A 404 13.13 9.33 -5.77
N THR A 405 12.93 8.08 -5.35
CA THR A 405 12.81 6.93 -6.26
C THR A 405 11.35 6.54 -6.41
N ALA A 406 10.75 6.72 -7.58
CA ALA A 406 9.41 6.21 -7.86
C ALA A 406 9.43 4.67 -7.90
N PHE A 407 10.38 4.11 -8.64
CA PHE A 407 10.53 2.67 -8.85
C PHE A 407 12.00 2.26 -8.71
N ASP A 408 12.25 1.29 -7.85
CA ASP A 408 13.51 0.54 -7.79
C ASP A 408 13.23 -0.91 -8.21
N LEU A 409 13.55 -1.23 -9.48
CA LEU A 409 13.28 -2.51 -10.13
C LEU A 409 14.58 -3.20 -10.56
N ARG A 410 15.72 -2.78 -10.00
CA ARG A 410 17.07 -3.22 -10.44
C ARG A 410 17.32 -4.71 -10.28
N SER A 411 16.54 -5.39 -9.43
CA SER A 411 16.59 -6.84 -9.26
C SER A 411 15.91 -7.62 -10.40
N ASN A 412 15.11 -6.98 -11.25
CA ASN A 412 14.44 -7.64 -12.35
C ASN A 412 15.44 -7.98 -13.47
N ALA A 413 15.49 -9.25 -13.87
CA ALA A 413 16.37 -9.72 -14.95
C ALA A 413 15.61 -10.25 -16.18
N THR A 414 14.27 -10.17 -16.17
CA THR A 414 13.40 -10.68 -17.24
C THR A 414 12.83 -9.58 -18.13
N GLY A 415 12.78 -8.35 -17.62
CA GLY A 415 12.17 -7.18 -18.26
C GLY A 415 10.84 -6.83 -17.59
N VAL A 416 10.57 -5.53 -17.52
CA VAL A 416 9.35 -4.93 -16.97
C VAL A 416 8.61 -4.16 -18.07
N THR A 417 7.31 -4.34 -18.15
CA THR A 417 6.43 -3.42 -18.88
C THR A 417 5.77 -2.44 -17.90
N LEU A 418 6.16 -1.17 -17.97
CA LEU A 418 5.51 -0.07 -17.24
C LEU A 418 4.67 0.75 -18.23
N HIS A 419 3.36 0.71 -18.06
CA HIS A 419 2.39 1.40 -18.90
C HIS A 419 1.63 2.47 -18.10
N GLN A 420 1.83 3.73 -18.47
CA GLN A 420 1.02 4.84 -17.99
C GLN A 420 0.03 5.27 -19.07
N HIS A 421 -1.25 5.35 -18.73
CA HIS A 421 -2.28 5.90 -19.63
C HIS A 421 -3.38 6.57 -18.83
N GLU A 422 -4.11 7.49 -19.47
CA GLU A 422 -5.29 8.12 -18.87
C GLU A 422 -6.37 7.06 -18.60
N ARG A 423 -7.06 7.21 -17.48
CA ARG A 423 -8.25 6.40 -17.21
C ARG A 423 -9.38 6.85 -18.14
N GLU A 424 -10.20 5.91 -18.60
CA GLU A 424 -11.44 6.26 -19.30
C GLU A 424 -12.43 6.88 -18.31
N ALA A 425 -13.02 8.01 -18.67
CA ALA A 425 -14.07 8.64 -17.87
C ALA A 425 -15.33 7.78 -17.90
N THR A 426 -15.91 7.53 -16.73
CA THR A 426 -17.17 6.78 -16.58
C THR A 426 -18.35 7.64 -16.18
N TYR A 427 -18.10 8.83 -15.63
CA TYR A 427 -19.11 9.81 -15.23
C TYR A 427 -18.59 11.24 -15.46
N ASP A 428 -19.49 12.22 -15.47
CA ASP A 428 -19.18 13.65 -15.60
C ASP A 428 -18.75 14.21 -14.24
N ALA A 429 -17.45 14.20 -13.98
CA ALA A 429 -16.88 14.67 -12.73
C ALA A 429 -16.85 16.20 -12.63
N ASN A 430 -16.92 16.90 -13.76
CA ASN A 430 -16.75 18.34 -13.85
C ASN A 430 -18.07 19.12 -13.95
N GLY A 431 -19.18 18.42 -14.21
CA GLY A 431 -20.54 18.94 -14.27
C GLY A 431 -20.84 19.73 -15.54
N ASP A 432 -20.21 19.39 -16.66
CA ASP A 432 -20.43 20.02 -17.98
C ASP A 432 -21.37 19.24 -18.91
N ASP A 433 -22.04 18.21 -18.39
CA ASP A 433 -22.94 17.29 -19.10
C ASP A 433 -22.24 16.48 -20.22
N GLU A 434 -20.90 16.38 -20.22
CA GLU A 434 -20.11 15.62 -21.20
C GLU A 434 -19.09 14.69 -20.54
N ILE A 435 -19.31 13.37 -20.58
CA ILE A 435 -18.30 12.38 -20.14
C ILE A 435 -17.12 12.35 -21.12
N ASN A 436 -15.99 12.92 -20.73
CA ASN A 436 -14.79 13.06 -21.55
C ASN A 436 -13.49 13.07 -20.72
N SER A 437 -12.34 13.26 -21.35
CA SER A 437 -11.02 13.21 -20.69
C SER A 437 -10.82 14.25 -19.57
N LEU A 438 -11.65 15.30 -19.54
CA LEU A 438 -11.61 16.32 -18.48
C LEU A 438 -12.20 15.84 -17.15
N ASP A 439 -12.91 14.70 -17.16
CA ASP A 439 -13.50 14.08 -15.96
C ASP A 439 -12.54 13.14 -15.23
N THR A 440 -11.36 12.91 -15.80
CA THR A 440 -10.33 12.07 -15.20
C THR A 440 -9.09 12.87 -14.87
N LEU A 441 -8.43 12.52 -13.76
CA LEU A 441 -7.14 13.08 -13.44
C LEU A 441 -6.07 12.45 -14.34
N ASN A 442 -5.23 13.28 -14.96
CA ASN A 442 -4.08 12.80 -15.71
C ASN A 442 -3.13 12.00 -14.80
N PRO A 443 -2.65 10.83 -15.25
CA PRO A 443 -1.74 10.03 -14.46
C PRO A 443 -0.38 10.73 -14.31
N SER A 444 0.33 10.43 -13.23
CA SER A 444 1.67 10.98 -13.02
C SER A 444 2.60 10.01 -12.30
N ILE A 445 3.88 10.06 -12.69
CA ILE A 445 4.99 9.45 -11.97
C ILE A 445 5.99 10.55 -11.59
N THR A 446 6.30 10.68 -10.30
CA THR A 446 7.31 11.61 -9.78
C THR A 446 8.35 10.85 -8.98
N GLY A 447 9.62 11.05 -9.32
CA GLY A 447 10.78 10.33 -8.80
C GLY A 447 11.49 9.52 -9.89
N ASN A 448 12.72 9.13 -9.61
CA ASN A 448 13.55 8.34 -10.50
C ASN A 448 12.97 6.93 -10.71
N ILE A 449 13.20 6.39 -11.90
CA ILE A 449 12.82 5.02 -12.28
C ILE A 449 14.11 4.27 -12.60
N PHE A 450 14.37 3.19 -11.86
CA PHE A 450 15.51 2.31 -12.11
C PHE A 450 15.02 0.94 -12.54
N PHE A 451 15.22 0.61 -13.81
CA PHE A 451 14.99 -0.72 -14.35
C PHE A 451 16.19 -1.65 -14.10
N GLY A 452 16.08 -2.89 -14.54
CA GLY A 452 16.99 -3.98 -14.23
C GLY A 452 17.92 -4.33 -15.38
N SER A 453 18.11 -5.64 -15.60
CA SER A 453 18.98 -6.16 -16.67
C SER A 453 18.21 -6.90 -17.77
N GLY A 454 16.88 -6.85 -17.73
CA GLY A 454 16.01 -7.48 -18.72
C GLY A 454 15.64 -6.50 -19.83
N ASP A 455 14.88 -6.96 -20.82
CA ASP A 455 14.41 -6.06 -21.88
C ASP A 455 13.21 -5.26 -21.37
N ASP A 456 13.42 -3.99 -21.04
CA ASP A 456 12.41 -3.16 -20.39
C ASP A 456 11.58 -2.33 -21.39
N LEU A 457 10.28 -2.19 -21.13
CA LEU A 457 9.34 -1.40 -21.92
C LEU A 457 8.65 -0.34 -21.05
N LEU A 458 8.94 0.93 -21.35
CA LEU A 458 8.24 2.08 -20.80
C LEU A 458 7.28 2.67 -21.85
N LEU A 459 5.99 2.53 -21.62
CA LEU A 459 4.92 3.07 -22.46
C LEU A 459 4.18 4.18 -21.70
N ILE A 460 4.24 5.42 -22.20
CA ILE A 460 3.56 6.58 -21.61
C ILE A 460 2.59 7.16 -22.64
N GLU A 461 1.30 6.94 -22.43
CA GLU A 461 0.19 7.38 -23.29
C GLU A 461 -0.67 8.42 -22.56
N GLY A 462 -0.04 9.53 -22.18
CA GLY A 462 -0.66 10.63 -21.46
C GLY A 462 -0.04 10.89 -20.08
N GLY A 463 -0.39 12.04 -19.50
CA GLY A 463 0.10 12.47 -18.20
C GLY A 463 1.58 12.86 -18.16
N THR A 464 2.18 12.78 -16.97
CA THR A 464 3.54 13.27 -16.72
C THR A 464 4.47 12.21 -16.13
N VAL A 465 5.76 12.30 -16.44
CA VAL A 465 6.83 11.58 -15.74
C VAL A 465 7.95 12.57 -15.41
N THR A 466 8.27 12.73 -14.13
CA THR A 466 9.32 13.64 -13.64
C THR A 466 10.33 12.88 -12.79
N GLY A 467 11.57 12.81 -13.25
CA GLY A 467 12.67 12.08 -12.62
C GLY A 467 13.57 11.45 -13.66
N ASP A 468 14.80 11.12 -13.28
CA ASP A 468 15.73 10.41 -14.16
C ASP A 468 15.26 8.96 -14.34
N ILE A 469 15.42 8.43 -15.56
CA ILE A 469 15.07 7.06 -15.92
C ILE A 469 16.35 6.35 -16.34
N ASP A 470 16.71 5.32 -15.59
CA ASP A 470 17.81 4.41 -15.91
C ASP A 470 17.21 3.07 -16.36
N PHE A 471 17.39 2.74 -17.63
CA PHE A 471 16.95 1.46 -18.19
C PHE A 471 17.88 0.31 -17.82
N GLY A 472 19.07 0.59 -17.27
CA GLY A 472 20.01 -0.46 -16.90
C GLY A 472 20.57 -1.20 -18.12
N ALA A 473 20.50 -2.52 -18.11
CA ALA A 473 20.96 -3.37 -19.21
C ALA A 473 19.78 -4.08 -19.88
N GLY A 474 19.96 -4.56 -21.12
CA GLY A 474 18.86 -5.11 -21.92
C GLY A 474 18.72 -4.40 -23.26
N SER A 475 17.68 -4.76 -24.01
CA SER A 475 17.26 -4.06 -25.22
C SER A 475 15.98 -3.28 -24.92
N ASP A 476 16.15 -2.03 -24.56
CA ASP A 476 15.12 -1.27 -23.85
C ASP A 476 14.30 -0.40 -24.80
N THR A 477 13.04 -0.16 -24.45
CA THR A 477 12.13 0.64 -25.25
C THR A 477 11.43 1.71 -24.42
N LEU A 478 11.50 2.96 -24.87
CA LEU A 478 10.64 4.06 -24.44
C LEU A 478 9.72 4.47 -25.59
N THR A 479 8.41 4.44 -25.36
CA THR A 479 7.42 5.09 -26.22
C THR A 479 6.60 6.08 -25.41
N ALA A 480 6.67 7.36 -25.79
CA ALA A 480 5.83 8.42 -25.25
C ALA A 480 4.91 8.98 -26.35
N SER A 481 3.63 9.13 -26.05
CA SER A 481 2.62 9.69 -26.94
C SER A 481 1.72 10.65 -26.16
N GLY A 482 1.70 11.93 -26.54
CA GLY A 482 0.87 12.94 -25.86
C GLY A 482 1.21 13.18 -24.38
N ALA A 483 2.42 12.82 -23.94
CA ALA A 483 2.85 12.89 -22.54
C ALA A 483 4.04 13.84 -22.35
N ASP A 484 4.23 14.33 -21.12
CA ASP A 484 5.34 15.21 -20.74
C ASP A 484 6.35 14.47 -19.84
N LEU A 485 7.58 14.35 -20.33
CA LEU A 485 8.69 13.71 -19.63
C LEU A 485 9.76 14.75 -19.27
N SER A 486 10.20 14.76 -18.01
CA SER A 486 11.25 15.63 -17.51
C SER A 486 12.25 14.87 -16.66
N GLY A 487 13.49 14.74 -17.12
CA GLY A 487 14.55 13.98 -16.49
C GLY A 487 15.49 13.37 -17.52
N ASN A 488 16.67 12.94 -17.08
CA ASN A 488 17.65 12.30 -17.95
C ASN A 488 17.25 10.85 -18.23
N LEU A 489 17.61 10.35 -19.42
CA LEU A 489 17.44 8.95 -19.80
C LEU A 489 18.82 8.29 -19.95
N SER A 490 19.00 7.09 -19.40
CA SER A 490 20.21 6.29 -19.55
C SER A 490 19.89 4.89 -20.06
N PHE A 491 20.70 4.41 -21.01
CA PHE A 491 20.60 3.08 -21.61
C PHE A 491 21.98 2.42 -21.62
N GLY A 492 22.22 1.44 -20.76
CA GLY A 492 23.52 0.78 -20.59
C GLY A 492 23.67 -0.58 -21.29
N GLY A 493 22.60 -1.12 -21.89
CA GLY A 493 22.53 -2.49 -22.37
C GLY A 493 23.03 -2.76 -23.80
N GLU A 494 22.22 -3.51 -24.55
CA GLU A 494 22.50 -3.98 -25.91
C GLU A 494 21.81 -3.15 -27.00
N GLY A 495 20.81 -2.33 -26.65
CA GLY A 495 20.14 -1.45 -27.60
C GLY A 495 19.09 -0.57 -26.93
N ALA A 496 18.62 0.44 -27.66
CA ALA A 496 17.58 1.34 -27.16
C ALA A 496 16.66 1.80 -28.28
N LEU A 497 15.35 1.68 -28.08
CA LEU A 497 14.33 2.23 -28.98
C LEU A 497 13.60 3.36 -28.27
N VAL A 498 13.77 4.60 -28.74
CA VAL A 498 13.11 5.78 -28.18
C VAL A 498 12.15 6.38 -29.20
N ARG A 499 10.87 6.48 -28.85
CA ARG A 499 9.81 7.04 -29.71
C ARG A 499 9.07 8.15 -28.97
N LEU A 500 9.17 9.36 -29.47
CA LEU A 500 8.38 10.51 -29.04
C LEU A 500 7.35 10.83 -30.11
N LEU A 501 6.06 10.73 -29.77
CA LEU A 501 4.95 10.74 -30.72
C LEU A 501 3.86 11.73 -30.27
N ASN A 502 3.03 12.15 -31.23
CA ASN A 502 1.74 12.81 -30.99
C ASN A 502 1.80 13.95 -29.96
N GLY A 503 2.75 14.88 -30.13
CA GLY A 503 2.88 16.05 -29.25
C GLY A 503 3.59 15.80 -27.92
N SER A 504 4.12 14.61 -27.65
CA SER A 504 4.87 14.33 -26.42
C SER A 504 6.08 15.28 -26.27
N THR A 505 6.41 15.65 -25.04
CA THR A 505 7.61 16.41 -24.73
C THR A 505 8.60 15.58 -23.90
N LEU A 506 9.89 15.72 -24.19
CA LEU A 506 10.99 15.19 -23.38
C LEU A 506 12.01 16.29 -23.14
N THR A 507 12.21 16.64 -21.86
CA THR A 507 13.25 17.57 -21.42
C THR A 507 14.25 16.86 -20.51
N GLY A 508 15.50 16.80 -20.93
CA GLY A 508 16.56 16.11 -20.20
C GLY A 508 17.58 15.51 -21.16
N ASP A 509 18.73 15.13 -20.63
CA ASP A 509 19.79 14.53 -21.44
C ASP A 509 19.47 13.05 -21.72
N ILE A 510 19.89 12.54 -22.88
CA ILE A 510 19.81 11.12 -23.22
C ILE A 510 21.23 10.56 -23.36
N ALA A 511 21.53 9.49 -22.63
CA ALA A 511 22.78 8.75 -22.69
C ALA A 511 22.57 7.36 -23.29
N PHE A 512 23.05 7.18 -24.52
CA PHE A 512 23.20 5.88 -25.16
C PHE A 512 24.59 5.33 -24.84
N GLU A 513 24.69 4.65 -23.69
CA GLU A 513 25.91 3.97 -23.22
C GLU A 513 25.97 2.50 -23.67
N ASN A 514 24.88 2.02 -24.27
CA ASN A 514 24.76 0.71 -24.87
C ASN A 514 25.73 0.49 -26.04
N SER A 515 25.98 -0.78 -26.35
CA SER A 515 26.97 -1.20 -27.35
C SER A 515 26.40 -1.74 -28.67
N GLY A 516 25.08 -1.78 -28.83
CA GLY A 516 24.43 -2.27 -30.04
C GLY A 516 23.66 -1.17 -30.78
N THR A 517 22.47 -1.51 -31.29
CA THR A 517 21.70 -0.60 -32.14
C THR A 517 20.74 0.25 -31.32
N SER A 518 20.76 1.55 -31.56
CA SER A 518 19.79 2.47 -30.99
C SER A 518 19.02 3.20 -32.08
N ASP A 519 17.70 3.38 -31.91
CA ASP A 519 16.87 4.20 -32.81
C ASP A 519 16.10 5.23 -31.99
N PHE A 520 16.26 6.50 -32.36
CA PHE A 520 15.55 7.61 -31.74
C PHE A 520 14.66 8.30 -32.78
N LEU A 521 13.35 8.19 -32.60
CA LEU A 521 12.33 8.79 -33.44
C LEU A 521 11.58 9.89 -32.68
N ILE A 522 11.46 11.05 -33.31
CA ILE A 522 10.59 12.13 -32.86
C ILE A 522 9.62 12.47 -34.00
N SER A 523 8.31 12.29 -33.77
CA SER A 523 7.27 12.45 -34.81
C SER A 523 5.96 13.03 -34.26
N GLY A 524 5.11 13.54 -35.16
CA GLY A 524 3.74 13.95 -34.82
C GLY A 524 3.66 15.18 -33.91
N GLY A 525 4.53 16.18 -34.11
CA GLY A 525 4.54 17.41 -33.31
C GLY A 525 5.25 17.30 -31.96
N ALA A 526 5.88 16.16 -31.68
CA ALA A 526 6.65 15.95 -30.45
C ALA A 526 7.87 16.88 -30.35
N THR A 527 8.34 17.13 -29.13
CA THR A 527 9.49 18.00 -28.84
C THR A 527 10.50 17.31 -27.93
N TYR A 528 11.78 17.38 -28.30
CA TYR A 528 12.90 17.01 -27.44
C TYR A 528 13.78 18.23 -27.12
N ALA A 529 14.25 18.36 -25.88
CA ALA A 529 15.22 19.37 -25.46
C ALA A 529 16.25 18.78 -24.48
N GLY A 530 17.52 18.72 -24.88
CA GLY A 530 18.58 18.11 -24.05
C GLY A 530 19.88 17.85 -24.79
N ARG A 531 20.87 17.28 -24.10
CA ARG A 531 22.11 16.77 -24.72
C ARG A 531 21.93 15.30 -25.08
N ILE A 532 22.51 14.90 -26.21
CA ILE A 532 22.61 13.48 -26.56
C ILE A 532 24.07 13.05 -26.39
N TYR A 533 24.29 12.02 -25.57
CA TYR A 533 25.54 11.31 -25.45
C TYR A 533 25.42 9.97 -26.14
N ASN A 534 26.32 9.69 -27.08
CA ASN A 534 26.46 8.36 -27.65
C ASN A 534 27.93 7.94 -27.52
N THR A 535 28.21 6.96 -26.67
CA THR A 535 29.58 6.51 -26.39
C THR A 535 29.95 5.20 -27.10
N GLY A 536 28.97 4.47 -27.65
CA GLY A 536 29.23 3.17 -28.26
C GLY A 536 28.17 2.59 -29.20
N SER A 537 26.97 3.19 -29.29
CA SER A 537 25.85 2.61 -30.05
C SER A 537 25.84 3.01 -31.54
N ASP A 538 25.26 2.17 -32.39
CA ASP A 538 24.93 2.46 -33.79
C ASP A 538 23.62 3.29 -33.88
N LEU A 539 23.66 4.54 -33.40
CA LEU A 539 22.48 5.39 -33.26
C LEU A 539 21.89 5.90 -34.58
N SER A 540 20.66 5.50 -34.89
CA SER A 540 19.79 6.11 -35.91
C SER A 540 18.95 7.23 -35.28
N PHE A 541 18.89 8.38 -35.94
CA PHE A 541 18.06 9.50 -35.49
C PHE A 541 17.09 9.95 -36.60
N THR A 542 15.80 9.99 -36.28
CA THR A 542 14.73 10.40 -37.17
C THR A 542 13.90 11.53 -36.55
N LEU A 543 13.74 12.64 -37.29
CA LEU A 543 12.92 13.77 -36.91
C LEU A 543 11.90 14.06 -38.02
N ASP A 544 10.60 13.96 -37.73
CA ASP A 544 9.54 14.15 -38.72
C ASP A 544 8.39 15.01 -38.17
N ALA A 545 8.12 16.17 -38.79
CA ALA A 545 7.10 17.12 -38.35
C ALA A 545 7.14 17.44 -36.83
N SER A 546 8.36 17.58 -36.29
CA SER A 546 8.64 17.65 -34.85
C SER A 546 9.86 18.52 -34.58
N ARG A 547 10.17 18.80 -33.30
CA ARG A 547 11.26 19.70 -32.92
C ARG A 547 12.28 19.01 -32.01
N ALA A 548 13.57 19.24 -32.27
CA ALA A 548 14.66 18.81 -31.39
C ALA A 548 15.59 19.99 -31.09
N GLN A 549 15.73 20.35 -29.81
CA GLN A 549 16.65 21.37 -29.34
C GLN A 549 17.84 20.71 -28.63
N LEU A 550 18.96 20.60 -29.36
CA LEU A 550 20.19 20.02 -28.82
C LEU A 550 20.98 21.05 -28.02
N SER A 551 21.27 20.73 -26.76
CA SER A 551 22.05 21.57 -25.85
C SER A 551 23.55 21.52 -26.17
N GLU A 552 24.29 22.55 -25.74
CA GLU A 552 25.75 22.65 -25.92
C GLU A 552 26.46 21.42 -25.31
N GLY A 553 27.46 20.89 -26.01
CA GLY A 553 28.20 19.69 -25.58
C GLY A 553 27.62 18.37 -26.07
N THR A 554 26.55 18.38 -26.87
CA THR A 554 26.04 17.18 -27.57
C THR A 554 27.15 16.55 -28.43
N ALA A 555 27.48 15.29 -28.14
CA ALA A 555 28.52 14.52 -28.83
C ALA A 555 27.85 13.42 -29.67
N LEU A 556 27.41 13.79 -30.86
CA LEU A 556 26.56 12.94 -31.69
C LEU A 556 27.37 12.20 -32.76
N THR A 557 27.48 10.88 -32.62
CA THR A 557 27.88 9.98 -33.69
C THR A 557 26.62 9.23 -34.14
N LEU A 558 26.24 9.36 -35.41
CA LEU A 558 25.05 8.73 -35.98
C LEU A 558 25.43 7.70 -37.03
N SER A 559 24.76 6.55 -37.00
CA SER A 559 24.74 5.59 -38.10
C SER A 559 23.85 6.07 -39.25
N ASN A 560 22.73 6.74 -38.91
CA ASN A 560 21.78 7.31 -39.88
C ASN A 560 21.13 8.60 -39.33
N LEU A 561 20.82 9.53 -40.23
CA LEU A 561 20.04 10.73 -39.94
C LEU A 561 18.93 10.89 -41.00
N ALA A 562 17.68 10.87 -40.56
CA ALA A 562 16.52 11.14 -41.40
C ALA A 562 15.77 12.38 -40.91
N ILE A 563 15.58 13.35 -41.81
CA ILE A 563 14.83 14.58 -41.53
C ILE A 563 13.62 14.61 -42.47
N GLY A 564 12.43 14.53 -41.89
CA GLY A 564 11.13 14.63 -42.56
C GLY A 564 10.70 16.08 -42.83
N ASN A 565 9.50 16.25 -43.39
CA ASN A 565 8.99 17.58 -43.72
C ASN A 565 8.48 18.28 -42.44
N GLY A 566 8.80 19.57 -42.27
CA GLY A 566 8.34 20.36 -41.13
C GLY A 566 9.12 20.14 -39.83
N ALA A 567 10.32 19.55 -39.92
CA ALA A 567 11.30 19.39 -38.85
C ALA A 567 12.16 20.66 -38.61
#